data_AF-A0A7X7N180-F1
#
_entry.id   AF-A0A7X7N180-F1
#
_cell.length_a   1.000
_cell.length_b   1.000
_cell.length_c   1.000
_cell.angle_alpha   90.00
_cell.angle_beta   90.00
_cell.angle_gamma   90.00
#
_symmetry.space_group_name_H-M   'P 1'
#
loop_
_entity.id
_entity.type
_entity.pdbx_description
1 polymer ?
#
loop_
_entity_poly.entity_id
_entity_poly.type
_entity_poly.pdbx_seq_one_letter_code
_entity_poly.pdbx_strand_id
1 'polypeptide(L)' 'MDREAEAKEAMYDGKDARRAGLSIQANPHIPGTREYSAWDEGWSLEDSFIRKAQREAA' A
#
# COMPACT_ATOMS: atom_id res chain seq x y z
N MET A 1 -8.93 -20.72 4.84
CA MET A 1 -8.64 -19.28 4.76
C MET A 1 -8.54 -18.95 3.30
N ASP A 2 -9.41 -18.05 2.84
CA ASP A 2 -9.50 -17.67 1.43
C ASP A 2 -8.35 -16.70 1.12
N ARG A 3 -7.35 -17.19 0.40
CA ARG A 3 -6.13 -16.44 0.04
C ARG A 3 -6.39 -15.14 -0.74
N GLU A 4 -7.60 -14.96 -1.27
CA GLU A 4 -8.01 -13.70 -1.92
C GLU A 4 -8.41 -12.60 -0.92
N ALA A 5 -8.92 -12.98 0.26
CA ALA A 5 -9.23 -12.02 1.32
C ALA A 5 -7.95 -11.40 1.90
N GLU A 6 -6.92 -12.22 2.12
CA GLU A 6 -5.64 -11.80 2.71
C GLU A 6 -4.89 -10.79 1.80
N ALA A 7 -4.87 -11.02 0.48
CA ALA A 7 -4.28 -10.06 -0.46
C ALA A 7 -5.07 -8.74 -0.52
N LYS A 8 -6.41 -8.80 -0.39
CA LYS A 8 -7.24 -7.59 -0.37
C LYS A 8 -7.00 -6.77 0.90
N GLU A 9 -6.87 -7.41 2.05
CA GLU A 9 -6.50 -6.74 3.31
C GLU A 9 -5.11 -6.10 3.22
N ALA A 10 -4.11 -6.84 2.72
CA ALA A 10 -2.76 -6.31 2.51
C ALA A 10 -2.75 -5.04 1.64
N MET A 11 -3.59 -4.96 0.60
CA MET A 11 -3.73 -3.76 -0.22
C MET A 11 -4.28 -2.56 0.54
N TYR A 12 -5.25 -2.75 1.44
CA TYR A 12 -5.76 -1.68 2.28
C TYR A 12 -4.72 -1.23 3.31
N ASP A 13 -4.02 -2.19 3.92
CA ASP A 13 -2.94 -1.91 4.86
C ASP A 13 -1.81 -1.09 4.21
N GLY A 14 -1.48 -1.36 2.95
CA GLY A 14 -0.51 -0.56 2.19
C GLY A 14 -0.94 0.90 2.03
N LYS A 15 -2.21 1.14 1.71
CA LYS A 15 -2.77 2.50 1.62
C LYS A 15 -2.70 3.22 2.96
N ASP A 16 -3.14 2.55 4.02
CA ASP A 16 -3.17 3.15 5.36
C ASP A 16 -1.75 3.39 5.91
N ALA A 17 -0.79 2.51 5.61
CA ALA A 17 0.62 2.71 5.92
C ALA A 17 1.16 3.98 5.25
N ARG A 18 0.83 4.22 3.98
CA ARG A 18 1.25 5.44 3.29
C ARG A 18 0.64 6.69 3.93
N ARG A 19 -0.65 6.65 4.28
CA ARG A 19 -1.34 7.75 4.98
C ARG A 19 -0.75 8.04 6.35
N ALA A 20 -0.30 7.00 7.05
CA ALA A 20 0.42 7.12 8.31
C ALA A 20 1.86 7.64 8.15
N GLY A 21 2.33 7.87 6.92
CA GLY A 21 3.68 8.38 6.64
C GLY A 21 4.77 7.31 6.67
N LEU A 22 4.42 6.02 6.69
CA LEU A 22 5.38 4.93 6.63
C LEU A 22 6.00 4.82 5.24
N SER A 23 7.26 4.36 5.19
CA SER A 23 7.95 4.09 3.93
C SER A 23 7.44 2.80 3.29
N ILE A 24 7.64 2.67 1.96
CA ILE A 24 7.31 1.44 1.23
C ILE A 24 8.09 0.21 1.75
N GLN A 25 9.24 0.43 2.41
CA GLN A 25 10.03 -0.64 3.03
C GLN A 25 9.42 -1.16 4.33
N ALA A 26 8.36 -0.53 4.85
CA ALA A 26 7.61 -1.00 6.01
C ALA A 26 6.64 -2.15 5.68
N ASN A 27 6.62 -2.64 4.44
CA ASN A 27 5.82 -3.79 4.03
C ASN A 27 6.15 -5.01 4.93
N PRO A 28 5.19 -5.52 5.73
CA PRO A 28 5.46 -6.62 6.66
C PRO A 28 5.48 -7.99 5.97
N HIS A 29 5.04 -8.07 4.71
CA HIS A 29 4.91 -9.33 4.00
C HIS A 29 6.24 -9.76 3.36
N ILE A 30 6.36 -11.07 3.06
CA ILE A 30 7.58 -11.62 2.48
C ILE A 30 7.62 -11.27 0.98
N PRO A 31 8.73 -10.73 0.46
CA PRO A 31 8.87 -10.44 -0.98
C PRO A 31 8.55 -11.66 -1.85
N GLY A 32 7.78 -11.44 -2.91
CA GLY A 32 7.32 -12.49 -3.84
C GLY A 32 6.02 -13.19 -3.44
N THR A 33 5.45 -12.87 -2.28
CA THR A 33 4.08 -13.29 -1.91
C THR A 33 3.02 -12.39 -2.54
N ARG A 34 1.77 -12.86 -2.61
CA ARG A 34 0.66 -12.07 -3.19
C ARG A 34 0.33 -10.87 -2.32
N GLU A 35 0.42 -11.06 -1.00
CA GLU A 35 0.19 -10.06 0.03
C GLU A 35 1.25 -8.95 -0.05
N TYR A 36 2.52 -9.31 -0.28
CA TYR A 36 3.58 -8.31 -0.51
C TYR A 36 3.26 -7.43 -1.71
N SER A 37 2.93 -8.04 -2.86
CA SER A 37 2.59 -7.28 -4.07
C SER A 37 1.34 -6.43 -3.89
N ALA A 38 0.32 -6.94 -3.20
CA ALA A 38 -0.92 -6.21 -2.96
C ALA A 38 -0.71 -5.02 -2.03
N TRP A 39 0.07 -5.19 -0.95
CA TRP A 39 0.45 -4.10 -0.05
C TRP A 39 1.28 -3.03 -0.77
N ASP A 40 2.26 -3.44 -1.57
CA ASP A 40 3.11 -2.54 -2.35
C ASP A 40 2.29 -1.71 -3.36
N GLU A 41 1.33 -2.36 -4.03
CA GLU A 41 0.37 -1.70 -4.92
C GLU A 41 -0.50 -0.68 -4.15
N GLY A 42 -1.05 -1.09 -3.00
CA GLY A 42 -1.85 -0.22 -2.13
C GLY A 42 -1.10 1.05 -1.71
N TRP A 43 0.13 0.87 -1.21
CA TRP A 43 0.99 1.98 -0.80
C TRP A 43 1.30 2.92 -1.98
N SER A 44 1.66 2.35 -3.13
CA SER A 44 2.04 3.10 -4.34
C SER A 44 0.89 3.90 -4.94
N LEU A 45 -0.33 3.34 -4.93
CA LEU A 45 -1.54 4.05 -5.35
C LEU A 45 -1.81 5.26 -4.46
N GLU A 46 -1.71 5.08 -3.14
CA GLU A 46 -1.95 6.17 -2.19
C GLU A 46 -0.84 7.24 -2.26
N ASP A 47 0.42 6.86 -2.45
CA ASP A 47 1.52 7.82 -2.64
C ASP A 47 1.30 8.68 -3.89
N SER A 48 0.86 8.05 -4.97
CA SER A 48 0.51 8.73 -6.21
C SER A 48 -0.65 9.72 -6.01
N PHE A 49 -1.67 9.32 -5.25
CA PHE A 49 -2.80 10.19 -4.90
C PHE A 49 -2.37 11.39 -4.05
N ILE A 50 -1.56 11.17 -3.01
CA ILE A 50 -1.07 12.23 -2.12
C ILE A 50 -0.18 13.22 -2.87
N ARG A 51 0.77 12.73 -3.68
CA ARG A 51 1.63 13.59 -4.53
C ARG A 51 0.80 14.34 -5.57
N LYS A 52 -0.22 13.67 -6.11
CA LYS A 52 -1.42 14.21 -6.76
C LYS A 52 -1.86 15.54 -6.15
N ALA A 53 -2.48 15.40 -4.99
CA ALA A 53 -3.12 16.48 -4.26
C ALA A 53 -2.13 17.57 -3.85
N GLN A 54 -0.91 17.21 -3.45
CA GLN A 54 0.13 18.19 -3.08
C GLN A 54 0.53 19.09 -4.25
N ARG A 55 0.62 18.54 -5.46
CA ARG A 55 0.95 19.32 -6.66
C ARG A 55 -0.17 20.28 -7.05
N GLU A 56 -1.42 19.87 -6.89
CA GLU A 56 -2.59 20.70 -7.22
C GLU A 56 -2.87 21.80 -6.18
N ALA A 57 -2.37 21.63 -4.96
CA ALA A 57 -2.49 22.60 -3.88
C ALA A 57 -1.35 23.64 -3.80
N ALA A 58 -0.32 23.51 -4.65
CA ALA A 58 0.85 24.38 -4.71
C ALA A 58 0.73 25.42 -5.84
#